data_AF-A0A6M0SKH4-F1
#
_entry.id   AF-A0A6M0SKH4-F1
#
_cell.length_a   1.000
_cell.length_b   1.000
_cell.length_c   1.000
_cell.angle_alpha   90.00
_cell.angle_beta   90.00
_cell.angle_gamma   90.00
#
_symmetry.space_group_name_H-M   'P 1'
#
loop_
_entity.id
_entity.type
_entity.pdbx_description
1 polymer ?
#
loop_
_entity_poly.entity_id
_entity_poly.type
_entity_poly.pdbx_seq_one_letter_code
_entity_poly.pdbx_strand_id
1 'polypeptide(L)'
;MNKLLKVSLNLKIFILSLIVLVSMANVLNGCEVQNKKTNVNNKQNIEFDENKLLPIGSIVLLKDSDKKLMIIGRLQKQVGDEKEIEWDYSACLYPEGNLRPDSLFLFNNDVIEKVYFIGYEDEDEVKYSEKINEYRNNKK
;
A
#
# COMPACT_ATOMS: atom_id res chain seq x y z
N MET A 1 44.41 -40.95 -24.65
CA MET A 1 43.81 -40.68 -23.30
C MET A 1 43.52 -39.20 -23.02
N ASN A 2 44.24 -38.23 -23.61
CA ASN A 2 44.09 -36.80 -23.24
C ASN A 2 42.81 -36.10 -23.73
N LYS A 3 42.12 -36.64 -24.76
CA LYS A 3 40.92 -36.00 -25.34
C LYS A 3 39.67 -36.20 -24.45
N LEU A 4 39.53 -37.40 -23.86
CA LEU A 4 38.46 -37.70 -22.89
C LEU A 4 38.60 -36.89 -21.60
N LEU A 5 39.84 -36.70 -21.12
CA LEU A 5 40.12 -35.87 -19.94
C LEU A 5 39.75 -34.39 -20.18
N LYS A 6 40.06 -33.84 -21.38
CA LYS A 6 39.69 -32.47 -21.75
C LYS A 6 38.18 -32.27 -21.84
N VAL A 7 37.43 -33.24 -22.36
CA VAL A 7 35.97 -33.18 -22.44
C VAL A 7 35.34 -33.18 -21.04
N SER A 8 35.82 -34.05 -20.15
CA SER A 8 35.36 -34.09 -18.75
C SER A 8 35.67 -32.78 -17.99
N LEU A 9 36.84 -32.19 -18.23
CA LEU A 9 37.23 -30.92 -17.62
C LEU A 9 36.38 -29.74 -18.14
N ASN A 10 36.14 -29.67 -19.45
CA ASN A 10 35.30 -28.63 -20.05
C ASN A 10 33.84 -28.73 -19.59
N LEU A 11 33.32 -29.95 -19.43
CA LEU A 11 31.97 -30.18 -18.92
C LEU A 11 31.82 -29.73 -17.46
N LYS A 12 32.83 -29.98 -16.62
CA LYS A 12 32.87 -29.49 -15.23
C LYS A 12 32.94 -27.98 -15.16
N ILE A 13 33.74 -27.34 -16.01
CA ILE A 13 33.83 -25.86 -16.09
C ILE A 13 32.48 -25.27 -16.49
N PHE A 14 31.77 -25.90 -17.44
CA PHE A 14 30.46 -25.43 -17.88
C PHE A 14 29.39 -25.55 -16.79
N ILE A 15 29.37 -26.65 -16.05
CA ILE A 15 28.44 -26.86 -14.93
C ILE A 15 28.73 -25.85 -13.80
N LEU A 16 30.01 -25.61 -13.47
CA LEU A 16 30.39 -24.62 -12.47
C LEU A 16 29.95 -23.20 -12.87
N SER A 17 30.11 -22.84 -14.15
CA SER A 17 29.65 -21.55 -14.69
C SER A 17 28.13 -21.39 -14.61
N LEU A 18 27.36 -22.46 -14.85
CA LEU A 18 25.91 -22.40 -14.80
C LEU A 18 25.38 -22.22 -13.37
N ILE A 19 26.02 -22.87 -12.39
CA ILE A 19 25.65 -22.73 -10.96
C ILE A 19 25.89 -21.29 -10.47
N VAL A 20 26.98 -20.65 -10.89
CA VAL A 20 27.28 -19.24 -10.54
C VAL A 20 26.26 -18.27 -11.15
N LEU A 21 25.76 -18.55 -12.35
CA LEU A 21 24.73 -17.72 -12.98
C LEU A 21 23.38 -17.83 -12.24
N VAL A 22 23.01 -19.03 -11.78
CA VAL A 22 21.76 -19.24 -11.02
C VAL A 22 21.80 -18.58 -9.64
N SER A 23 22.95 -18.59 -8.96
CA SER A 23 23.07 -17.93 -7.66
C SER A 23 22.98 -16.40 -7.76
N MET A 24 23.54 -15.78 -8.80
CA MET A 24 23.41 -14.33 -9.04
C MET A 24 21.96 -13.91 -9.33
N ALA A 25 21.18 -14.75 -10.03
CA ALA A 25 19.77 -14.47 -10.29
C ALA A 25 18.92 -14.44 -8.99
N ASN A 26 19.21 -15.32 -8.04
CA ASN A 26 18.48 -15.38 -6.76
C ASN A 26 18.80 -14.20 -5.82
N VAL A 27 20.01 -13.63 -5.91
CA VAL A 27 20.40 -12.44 -5.13
C VAL A 27 19.67 -11.18 -5.61
N LEU A 28 19.36 -11.09 -6.91
CA LEU A 28 18.62 -9.95 -7.49
C LEU A 28 17.14 -9.93 -7.09
N ASN A 29 16.53 -11.09 -6.81
CA ASN A 29 15.14 -11.17 -6.36
C ASN A 29 14.95 -10.87 -4.86
N GLY A 30 16.04 -10.70 -4.09
CA GLY A 30 16.02 -10.54 -2.64
C GLY A 30 16.16 -9.10 -2.12
N CYS A 31 16.22 -8.09 -3.00
CA CYS A 31 16.30 -6.70 -2.57
C CYS A 31 15.73 -5.75 -3.63
N GLU A 32 14.40 -5.76 -3.79
CA GLU A 32 13.68 -4.66 -4.43
C GLU A 32 13.00 -3.83 -3.34
N VAL A 33 13.81 -3.12 -2.55
CA VAL A 33 13.33 -1.91 -1.88
C VAL A 33 12.92 -0.96 -3.00
N GLN A 34 11.61 -0.83 -3.24
CA GLN A 34 11.07 0.12 -4.20
C GLN A 34 11.44 1.54 -3.75
N ASN A 35 12.63 2.01 -4.12
CA ASN A 35 13.00 3.40 -4.13
C ASN A 35 12.26 4.10 -5.27
N LYS A 36 10.94 4.23 -5.12
CA LYS A 36 10.11 5.09 -5.95
C LYS A 36 10.41 6.54 -5.54
N LYS A 37 11.45 7.13 -6.13
CA LYS A 37 11.53 8.58 -6.27
C LYS A 37 10.39 9.00 -7.21
N THR A 38 9.21 9.23 -6.65
CA THR A 38 8.07 9.73 -7.41
C THR A 38 8.35 11.18 -7.80
N ASN A 39 8.56 11.39 -9.10
CA ASN A 39 8.55 12.69 -9.74
C ASN A 39 7.24 13.42 -9.35
N VAL A 40 7.37 14.53 -8.62
CA VAL A 40 6.30 15.48 -8.33
C VAL A 40 5.97 16.17 -9.64
N ASN A 41 5.18 15.52 -10.49
CA ASN A 41 4.42 16.08 -11.61
C ASN A 41 3.86 14.89 -12.42
N ASN A 42 2.75 14.32 -11.97
CA ASN A 42 1.74 13.77 -12.87
C ASN A 42 0.40 13.64 -12.16
N LYS A 43 -0.65 14.08 -12.84
CA LYS A 43 -2.05 14.14 -12.45
C LYS A 43 -2.64 12.72 -12.41
N GLN A 44 -2.05 11.79 -11.66
CA GLN A 44 -2.49 10.40 -11.60
C GLN A 44 -3.59 10.26 -10.55
N ASN A 45 -4.77 9.82 -10.99
CA ASN A 45 -5.76 9.22 -10.11
C ASN A 45 -5.31 7.78 -9.94
N ILE A 46 -5.01 7.36 -8.71
CA ILE A 46 -4.76 5.96 -8.42
C ILE A 46 -6.12 5.26 -8.39
N GLU A 47 -6.29 4.23 -9.22
CA GLU A 47 -7.47 3.37 -9.17
C GLU A 47 -7.47 2.60 -7.85
N PHE A 48 -8.61 2.56 -7.17
CA PHE A 48 -8.78 1.85 -5.90
C PHE A 48 -10.11 1.10 -5.88
N ASP A 49 -10.18 0.04 -5.09
CA ASP A 49 -11.39 -0.75 -4.90
C ASP A 49 -12.29 -0.08 -3.84
N GLU A 50 -13.42 0.49 -4.26
CA GLU A 50 -14.39 1.16 -3.37
C GLU A 50 -14.99 0.20 -2.31
N ASN A 51 -14.91 -1.10 -2.54
CA ASN A 51 -15.36 -2.11 -1.57
C ASN A 51 -14.32 -2.36 -0.47
N LYS A 52 -13.09 -1.88 -0.62
CA LYS A 52 -12.02 -2.03 0.36
C LYS A 52 -11.64 -0.70 0.99
N LEU A 53 -11.33 -0.77 2.28
CA LEU A 53 -10.80 0.36 3.00
C LEU A 53 -9.34 0.63 2.61
N LEU A 54 -9.07 1.84 2.10
CA LEU A 54 -7.72 2.38 1.94
C LEU A 54 -6.90 2.34 3.25
N PRO A 55 -5.59 2.04 3.18
CA PRO A 55 -4.68 2.12 4.33
C PRO A 55 -4.59 3.52 4.94
N ILE A 56 -4.25 3.60 6.22
CA ILE A 56 -3.92 4.88 6.85
C ILE A 56 -2.68 5.52 6.20
N GLY A 57 -2.62 6.85 6.21
CA GLY A 57 -1.61 7.61 5.48
C GLY A 57 -1.93 7.80 3.99
N SER A 58 -3.00 7.19 3.47
CA SER A 58 -3.49 7.48 2.12
C SER A 58 -3.94 8.94 2.00
N ILE A 59 -3.64 9.58 0.87
CA ILE A 59 -3.97 10.98 0.59
C ILE A 59 -5.09 11.02 -0.45
N VAL A 60 -6.21 11.63 -0.09
CA VAL A 60 -7.44 11.63 -0.89
C VAL A 60 -8.01 13.05 -1.07
N LEU A 61 -8.84 13.22 -2.08
CA LEU A 61 -9.73 14.37 -2.27
C LEU A 61 -11.16 13.88 -2.23
N LEU A 62 -12.01 14.57 -1.48
CA LEU A 62 -13.44 14.30 -1.46
C LEU A 62 -14.13 15.09 -2.58
N LYS A 63 -15.29 14.58 -3.02
CA LYS A 63 -16.17 15.29 -3.94
C LYS A 63 -16.49 16.68 -3.39
N ASP A 64 -16.45 17.69 -4.27
CA ASP A 64 -16.71 19.10 -3.95
C ASP A 64 -15.76 19.72 -2.91
N SER A 65 -14.60 19.10 -2.67
CA SER A 65 -13.53 19.64 -1.82
C SER A 65 -12.36 20.18 -2.65
N ASP A 66 -11.71 21.23 -2.15
CA ASP A 66 -10.47 21.79 -2.71
C ASP A 66 -9.24 21.43 -1.88
N LYS A 67 -9.41 20.73 -0.74
CA LYS A 67 -8.32 20.34 0.16
C LYS A 67 -8.13 18.84 0.21
N LYS A 68 -6.86 18.43 0.16
CA LYS A 68 -6.48 17.02 0.35
C LYS A 68 -6.59 16.66 1.82
N LEU A 69 -7.04 15.43 2.06
CA LEU A 69 -7.10 14.82 3.37
C LEU A 69 -6.15 13.63 3.42
N MET A 70 -5.51 13.43 4.58
CA MET A 70 -4.77 12.22 4.90
C MET A 70 -5.60 11.37 5.85
N ILE A 71 -5.90 10.15 5.47
CA ILE A 71 -6.64 9.19 6.30
C ILE A 71 -5.76 8.83 7.51
N ILE A 72 -6.29 8.96 8.72
CA ILE A 72 -5.58 8.63 9.97
C ILE A 72 -6.29 7.57 10.81
N GLY A 73 -7.55 7.24 10.49
CA GLY A 73 -8.30 6.18 11.13
C GLY A 73 -9.31 5.54 10.19
N ARG A 74 -9.72 4.32 10.54
CA ARG A 74 -10.69 3.50 9.81
C ARG A 74 -11.77 3.02 10.77
N LEU A 75 -13.02 2.92 10.30
CA LEU A 75 -14.17 2.51 11.11
C LEU A 75 -14.32 3.36 12.38
N GLN A 76 -14.28 4.69 12.21
CA GLN A 76 -14.30 5.65 13.30
C GLN A 76 -15.71 5.74 13.89
N LYS A 77 -15.83 5.45 15.18
CA LYS A 77 -17.07 5.69 15.93
C LYS A 77 -17.15 7.15 16.37
N GLN A 78 -18.32 7.76 16.15
CA GLN A 78 -18.62 9.11 16.62
C GLN A 78 -19.14 9.04 18.06
N VAL A 79 -18.49 9.79 18.97
CA VAL A 79 -18.89 9.84 20.38
C VAL A 79 -20.07 10.79 20.54
N GLY A 80 -21.10 10.35 21.27
CA GLY A 80 -22.21 11.21 21.69
C GLY A 80 -23.50 11.06 20.89
N ASP A 81 -23.54 10.22 19.85
CA ASP A 81 -24.78 9.85 19.20
C ASP A 81 -25.43 8.64 19.91
N GLU A 82 -26.75 8.72 20.16
CA GLU A 82 -27.55 7.59 20.67
C GLU A 82 -27.56 6.41 19.71
N LYS A 83 -27.30 6.69 18.43
CA LYS A 83 -27.03 5.71 17.38
C LYS A 83 -25.53 5.64 17.24
N GLU A 84 -24.94 4.45 17.40
CA GLU A 84 -23.51 4.22 17.28
C GLU A 84 -23.05 4.40 15.81
N ILE A 85 -22.98 5.65 15.34
CA ILE A 85 -22.60 5.98 13.96
C ILE A 85 -21.11 5.68 13.79
N GLU A 86 -20.82 4.90 12.77
CA GLU A 86 -19.48 4.48 12.39
C GLU A 86 -19.21 4.96 10.96
N TRP A 87 -18.10 5.65 10.77
CA TRP A 87 -17.64 6.19 9.49
C TRP A 87 -16.50 5.33 8.95
N ASP A 88 -16.42 5.16 7.62
CA ASP A 88 -15.31 4.42 7.03
C ASP A 88 -13.96 5.03 7.42
N TYR A 89 -13.86 6.36 7.49
CA TYR A 89 -12.62 7.09 7.73
C TYR A 89 -12.73 8.22 8.74
N SER A 90 -11.61 8.44 9.44
CA SER A 90 -11.25 9.73 10.03
C SER A 90 -9.98 10.25 9.38
N ALA A 91 -9.90 11.56 9.15
CA ALA A 91 -8.78 12.19 8.45
C ALA A 91 -8.43 13.58 9.00
N CYS A 92 -7.26 14.06 8.59
CA CYS A 92 -6.79 15.42 8.82
C CYS A 92 -6.37 16.09 7.50
N LEU A 93 -6.10 17.39 7.53
CA LEU A 93 -5.62 18.13 6.37
C LEU A 93 -4.24 17.62 5.94
N TYR A 94 -3.99 17.59 4.63
CA TYR A 94 -2.66 17.34 4.08
C TYR A 94 -2.15 18.58 3.33
N PRO A 95 -0.91 19.06 3.58
CA PRO A 95 0.13 18.47 4.44
C PRO A 95 0.13 18.94 5.90
N GLU A 96 -0.83 19.76 6.31
CA GLU A 96 -0.83 20.46 7.61
C GLU A 96 -0.98 19.52 8.82
N GLY A 97 -1.62 18.37 8.62
CA GLY A 97 -1.90 17.40 9.66
C GLY A 97 -3.10 17.77 10.54
N ASN A 98 -3.13 17.22 11.75
CA ASN A 98 -4.18 17.48 12.72
C ASN A 98 -3.82 18.69 13.60
N LEU A 99 -4.40 19.84 13.31
CA LEU A 99 -4.06 21.10 13.99
C LEU A 99 -4.74 21.23 15.36
N ARG A 100 -5.90 20.61 15.55
CA ARG A 100 -6.68 20.67 16.80
C ARG A 100 -7.32 19.32 17.13
N PRO A 101 -7.50 18.97 18.42
CA PRO A 101 -8.09 17.68 18.81
C PRO A 101 -9.49 17.41 18.20
N ASP A 102 -10.25 18.46 17.92
CA ASP A 102 -11.62 18.42 17.39
C ASP A 102 -11.70 18.70 15.88
N SER A 103 -10.58 18.72 15.16
CA SER A 103 -10.54 19.01 13.72
C SER A 103 -10.50 17.78 12.80
N LEU A 104 -11.12 16.68 13.23
CA LEU A 104 -11.19 15.46 12.43
C LEU A 104 -12.29 15.55 11.37
N PHE A 105 -11.95 15.14 10.16
CA PHE A 105 -12.91 14.94 9.08
C PHE A 105 -13.40 13.49 9.12
N LEU A 106 -14.71 13.29 9.15
CA LEU A 106 -15.35 11.96 9.12
C LEU A 106 -16.08 11.79 7.79
N PHE A 107 -15.85 10.68 7.10
CA PHE A 107 -16.47 10.42 5.79
C PHE A 107 -16.45 8.93 5.43
N ASN A 108 -17.28 8.58 4.45
CA ASN A 108 -17.38 7.24 3.89
C ASN A 108 -16.62 7.11 2.56
N ASN A 109 -16.32 5.88 2.14
CA ASN A 109 -15.51 5.62 0.94
C ASN A 109 -16.14 6.16 -0.35
N ASP A 110 -17.47 6.26 -0.40
CA ASP A 110 -18.26 6.67 -1.56
C ASP A 110 -18.11 8.15 -1.94
N VAL A 111 -17.65 9.00 -1.01
CA VAL A 111 -17.42 10.42 -1.28
C VAL A 111 -15.99 10.74 -1.72
N ILE A 112 -15.11 9.75 -1.82
CA ILE A 112 -13.77 9.94 -2.36
C ILE A 112 -13.87 10.18 -3.87
N GLU A 113 -13.32 11.30 -4.33
CA GLU A 113 -13.21 11.64 -5.76
C GLU A 113 -11.89 11.15 -6.34
N LYS A 114 -10.80 11.29 -5.57
CA LYS A 114 -9.45 11.00 -6.06
C LYS A 114 -8.54 10.49 -4.96
N VAL A 115 -7.73 9.50 -5.30
CA VAL A 115 -6.60 9.04 -4.48
C VAL A 115 -5.29 9.51 -5.11
N TYR A 116 -4.50 10.26 -4.34
CA TYR A 116 -3.16 10.75 -4.74
C TYR A 116 -2.04 9.84 -4.26
N PHE A 117 -2.25 9.14 -3.15
CA PHE A 117 -1.27 8.27 -2.53
C PHE A 117 -1.99 7.18 -1.74
N ILE A 118 -1.51 5.94 -1.89
CA ILE A 118 -1.90 4.82 -1.04
C ILE A 118 -0.93 4.81 0.14
N GLY A 119 -1.49 4.71 1.34
CA GLY A 119 -0.73 4.65 2.58
C GLY A 119 0.28 3.51 2.61
N TYR A 120 1.13 3.53 3.64
CA TYR A 120 2.13 2.49 3.83
C TYR A 120 1.42 1.13 4.05
N GLU A 121 1.91 0.10 3.36
CA GLU A 121 1.39 -1.25 3.43
C GLU A 121 2.54 -2.24 3.64
N ASP A 122 2.41 -3.04 4.68
CA ASP A 122 3.26 -4.19 5.00
C ASP A 122 2.40 -5.40 5.39
N GLU A 123 3.03 -6.48 5.84
CA GLU A 123 2.30 -7.68 6.22
C GLU A 123 1.27 -7.45 7.34
N ASP A 124 1.55 -6.52 8.26
CA ASP A 124 0.64 -6.22 9.36
C ASP A 124 -0.55 -5.41 8.87
N GLU A 125 -0.31 -4.43 7.99
CA GLU A 125 -1.39 -3.68 7.32
C GLU A 125 -2.29 -4.60 6.49
N VAL A 126 -1.72 -5.55 5.72
CA VAL A 126 -2.50 -6.51 4.92
C VAL A 126 -3.40 -7.36 5.82
N LYS A 127 -2.84 -7.97 6.87
CA LYS A 127 -3.60 -8.80 7.83
C LYS A 127 -4.69 -8.00 8.54
N TYR A 128 -4.39 -6.77 8.93
CA TYR A 128 -5.36 -5.90 9.59
C TYR A 128 -6.48 -5.46 8.63
N SER A 129 -6.11 -5.09 7.40
CA SER A 129 -7.04 -4.68 6.34
C SER A 129 -8.05 -5.79 6.00
N GLU A 130 -7.61 -7.04 5.90
CA GLU A 130 -8.51 -8.18 5.69
C GLU A 130 -9.58 -8.27 6.79
N LYS A 131 -9.16 -8.22 8.06
CA LYS A 131 -10.05 -8.32 9.22
C LYS A 131 -11.09 -7.20 9.28
N ILE A 132 -10.68 -5.95 9.04
CA ILE A 132 -11.60 -4.81 9.12
C ILE A 132 -12.54 -4.74 7.91
N ASN A 133 -12.11 -5.18 6.73
CA ASN A 133 -12.97 -5.25 5.56
C ASN A 133 -14.03 -6.33 5.71
N GLU A 134 -13.69 -7.49 6.29
CA GLU A 134 -14.67 -8.53 6.65
C GLU A 134 -15.73 -7.97 7.62
N TYR A 135 -15.28 -7.30 8.69
CA TYR A 135 -16.19 -6.66 9.64
C TYR A 135 -17.13 -5.65 8.98
N ARG A 136 -16.60 -4.76 8.13
CA ARG A 136 -17.37 -3.74 7.41
C ARG A 136 -18.42 -4.35 6.49
N ASN A 137 -18.06 -5.40 5.76
CA ASN A 137 -18.95 -6.05 4.80
C ASN A 137 -20.07 -6.85 5.46
N ASN A 138 -19.82 -7.45 6.63
CA ASN A 138 -20.84 -8.18 7.38
C ASN A 138 -21.90 -7.26 8.04
N LYS A 139 -21.62 -5.94 8.10
CA LYS A 139 -22.47 -4.93 8.74
C LYS A 139 -23.35 -4.18 7.74
N LYS A 140 -23.00 -4.19 6.46
CA LYS A 140 -23.78 -3.63 5.35
C LYS A 140 -24.91 -4.56 4.95
#